data_AF-A0A538U6Z1-F1
#
_entry.id   AF-A0A538U6Z1-F1
#
_cell.length_a   1.000
_cell.length_b   1.000
_cell.length_c   1.000
_cell.angle_alpha   90.00
_cell.angle_beta   90.00
_cell.angle_gamma   90.00
#
_symmetry.space_group_name_H-M   'P 1'
#
loop_
_entity.id
_entity.type
_entity.pdbx_description
1 polymer ?
#
loop_
_entity_poly.entity_id
_entity_poly.type
_entity_poly.pdbx_seq_one_letter_code
_entity_poly.pdbx_strand_id
1 'polypeptide(L)'
;MSASGVEQWTTDGVLVSGAAGAQQAPVVVSDGLSGAIVAWKDVRTGAADIYARRVQANGSPAWTVDGVAVCLAAGDQDQPAAVSDGSGGVLLAWRDHRGATADIYAQRVTNAGTASWATDGVAVCSAVGDQEPPATVPDGTGGMILAWGDGRLTGNSDVFAQRVNGSGAAQWAANGVSLCGATGNRRRRGLGGPARRERRHLCPAREWRGGGDVDGQRRRRV
;
A
#
# COMPACT_ATOMS: atom_id res chain seq x y z
N MET A 1 -14.42 14.66 18.55
CA MET A 1 -14.43 15.80 19.49
C MET A 1 -13.14 16.57 19.35
N SER A 2 -13.14 17.90 19.55
CA SER A 2 -11.91 18.70 19.61
C SER A 2 -11.09 18.38 20.88
N ALA A 3 -9.87 18.93 20.97
CA ALA A 3 -9.06 18.91 22.21
C ALA A 3 -9.77 19.57 23.42
N SER A 4 -10.87 20.28 23.19
CA SER A 4 -11.73 20.90 24.20
C SER A 4 -13.06 20.17 24.43
N GLY A 5 -13.22 18.94 23.91
CA GLY A 5 -14.42 18.12 24.15
C GLY A 5 -15.68 18.60 23.42
N VAL A 6 -15.55 19.49 22.44
CA VAL A 6 -16.69 19.92 21.61
C VAL A 6 -16.94 18.86 20.54
N GLU A 7 -18.19 18.44 20.39
CA GLU A 7 -18.63 17.58 19.30
C GLU A 7 -18.41 18.32 17.97
N GLN A 8 -17.44 17.87 17.18
CA GLN A 8 -17.14 18.45 15.86
C GLN A 8 -17.89 17.75 14.72
N TRP A 9 -18.71 16.76 15.07
CA TRP A 9 -19.52 15.98 14.16
C TRP A 9 -20.97 16.22 14.58
N THR A 10 -21.86 16.50 13.63
CA THR A 10 -23.30 16.49 13.89
C THR A 10 -23.75 15.07 14.23
N THR A 11 -24.88 14.90 14.90
CA THR A 11 -25.45 13.60 15.31
C THR A 11 -25.54 12.59 14.15
N ASP A 12 -25.66 13.09 12.91
CA ASP A 12 -25.78 12.29 11.69
C ASP A 12 -24.47 12.18 10.88
N GLY A 13 -23.34 12.62 11.45
CA GLY A 13 -22.04 12.68 10.77
C GLY A 13 -21.96 13.79 9.72
N VAL A 14 -20.83 13.85 8.99
CA VAL A 14 -20.61 14.83 7.92
C VAL A 14 -20.81 14.17 6.56
N LEU A 15 -21.66 14.77 5.72
CA LEU A 15 -21.90 14.30 4.36
C LEU A 15 -20.67 14.48 3.47
N VAL A 16 -20.11 13.37 3.00
CA VAL A 16 -18.95 13.35 2.09
C VAL A 16 -19.38 13.47 0.62
N SER A 17 -20.50 12.89 0.22
CA SER A 17 -21.10 13.06 -1.12
C SER A 17 -22.62 12.97 -1.03
N GLY A 18 -23.31 13.93 -1.66
CA GLY A 18 -24.77 13.94 -1.85
C GLY A 18 -25.19 13.77 -3.31
N ALA A 19 -24.27 13.34 -4.18
CA ALA A 19 -24.56 13.13 -5.59
C ALA A 19 -25.63 12.03 -5.79
N ALA A 20 -26.38 12.15 -6.88
CA ALA A 20 -27.33 11.10 -7.29
C ALA A 20 -26.59 9.78 -7.58
N GLY A 21 -27.31 8.66 -7.50
CA GLY A 21 -26.71 7.33 -7.65
C GLY A 21 -26.12 6.79 -6.35
N ALA A 22 -25.60 5.57 -6.40
CA ALA A 22 -25.03 4.91 -5.23
C ALA A 22 -23.54 5.30 -5.03
N GLN A 23 -23.19 5.53 -3.77
CA GLN A 23 -21.80 5.65 -3.32
C GLN A 23 -21.47 4.42 -2.48
N GLN A 24 -20.44 3.68 -2.88
CA GLN A 24 -20.15 2.33 -2.37
C GLN A 24 -18.66 2.11 -2.14
N ALA A 25 -18.33 1.07 -1.37
CA ALA A 25 -16.96 0.65 -1.08
C ALA A 25 -16.04 1.81 -0.65
N PRO A 26 -16.41 2.62 0.36
CA PRO A 26 -15.56 3.70 0.82
C PRO A 26 -14.28 3.15 1.46
N VAL A 27 -13.16 3.78 1.15
CA VAL A 27 -11.88 3.61 1.84
C VAL A 27 -11.45 4.95 2.43
N VAL A 28 -10.78 4.89 3.58
CA VAL A 28 -10.36 6.09 4.31
C VAL A 28 -8.90 5.99 4.71
N VAL A 29 -8.17 7.09 4.57
CA VAL A 29 -6.79 7.24 5.06
C VAL A 29 -6.65 8.57 5.79
N SER A 30 -5.67 8.66 6.69
CA SER A 30 -5.31 9.95 7.27
C SER A 30 -4.70 10.85 6.19
N ASP A 31 -5.02 12.15 6.24
CA ASP A 31 -4.33 13.16 5.43
C ASP A 31 -2.99 13.60 6.07
N GLY A 32 -2.60 13.07 7.23
CA GLY A 32 -1.39 13.47 7.96
C GLY A 32 -1.48 14.85 8.62
N LEU A 33 -2.65 15.50 8.58
CA LEU A 33 -2.93 16.85 9.08
C LEU A 33 -4.15 16.83 10.03
N SER A 34 -4.33 15.71 10.75
CA SER A 34 -5.48 15.43 11.64
C SER A 34 -6.84 15.35 10.95
N GLY A 35 -6.87 15.37 9.62
CA GLY A 35 -8.04 15.07 8.81
C GLY A 35 -7.97 13.68 8.20
N ALA A 36 -8.84 13.46 7.22
CA ALA A 36 -8.93 12.21 6.49
C ALA A 36 -9.19 12.47 5.00
N ILE A 37 -8.82 11.52 4.15
CA ILE A 37 -9.26 11.46 2.76
C ILE A 37 -10.08 10.19 2.60
N VAL A 38 -11.29 10.35 2.08
CA VAL A 38 -12.20 9.25 1.77
C VAL A 38 -12.26 9.11 0.26
N ALA A 39 -12.08 7.90 -0.26
CA ALA A 39 -12.32 7.58 -1.66
C ALA A 39 -13.40 6.50 -1.76
N TRP A 40 -14.18 6.50 -2.84
CA TRP A 40 -15.29 5.59 -3.00
C TRP A 40 -15.57 5.30 -4.47
N LYS A 41 -16.30 4.20 -4.70
CA LYS A 41 -16.93 3.87 -5.97
C LYS A 41 -18.23 4.66 -6.10
N ASP A 42 -18.44 5.33 -7.22
CA ASP A 42 -19.58 6.20 -7.46
C ASP A 42 -20.28 5.87 -8.78
N VAL A 43 -21.60 5.65 -8.77
CA VAL A 43 -22.37 5.32 -10.00
C VAL A 43 -23.24 6.48 -10.49
N ARG A 44 -22.90 7.73 -10.14
CA ARG A 44 -23.70 8.92 -10.51
C ARG A 44 -23.88 9.12 -12.02
N THR A 45 -22.98 8.57 -12.83
CA THR A 45 -22.93 8.68 -14.29
C THR A 45 -23.38 7.39 -15.00
N GLY A 46 -23.80 6.37 -14.26
CA GLY A 46 -24.22 5.06 -14.77
C GLY A 46 -23.14 3.98 -14.60
N ALA A 47 -21.96 4.19 -15.18
CA ALA A 47 -20.78 3.36 -14.90
C ALA A 47 -20.20 3.72 -13.52
N ALA A 48 -19.52 2.77 -12.89
CA ALA A 48 -18.83 3.02 -11.65
C ALA A 48 -17.52 3.78 -11.90
N ASP A 49 -17.35 4.92 -11.26
CA ASP A 49 -16.15 5.77 -11.31
C ASP A 49 -15.52 5.85 -9.91
N ILE A 50 -14.25 6.27 -9.82
CA ILE A 50 -13.60 6.52 -8.51
C ILE A 50 -13.61 8.01 -8.20
N TYR A 51 -14.14 8.36 -7.03
CA TYR A 51 -14.11 9.72 -6.49
C TYR A 51 -13.41 9.76 -5.15
N ALA A 52 -12.90 10.93 -4.78
CA ALA A 52 -12.30 11.16 -3.47
C ALA A 52 -12.66 12.53 -2.90
N ARG A 53 -12.68 12.64 -1.57
CA ARG A 53 -12.88 13.91 -0.87
C ARG A 53 -12.09 13.92 0.41
N ARG A 54 -11.58 15.11 0.74
CA ARG A 54 -10.91 15.35 2.00
C ARG A 54 -11.89 15.85 3.04
N VAL A 55 -11.71 15.42 4.28
CA VAL A 55 -12.39 15.93 5.47
C VAL A 55 -11.32 16.51 6.38
N GLN A 56 -11.46 17.79 6.72
CA GLN A 56 -10.51 18.51 7.57
C GLN A 56 -10.62 18.06 9.03
N ALA A 57 -9.64 18.44 9.85
CA ALA A 57 -9.59 18.07 11.27
C ALA A 57 -10.82 18.52 12.08
N ASN A 58 -11.47 19.62 11.67
CA ASN A 58 -12.71 20.13 12.28
C ASN A 58 -13.98 19.45 11.74
N GLY A 59 -13.84 18.40 10.92
CA GLY A 59 -14.96 17.71 10.27
C GLY A 59 -15.47 18.38 9.00
N SER A 60 -14.99 19.57 8.60
CA SER A 60 -15.50 20.20 7.39
C SER A 60 -14.98 19.50 6.13
N PRO A 61 -15.84 19.27 5.12
CA PRO A 61 -15.37 18.77 3.84
C PRO A 61 -14.51 19.79 3.10
N ALA A 62 -13.45 19.32 2.45
CA ALA A 62 -12.55 20.05 1.57
C ALA A 62 -12.64 19.51 0.13
N TRP A 63 -11.97 20.22 -0.78
CA TRP A 63 -12.06 20.03 -2.23
C TRP A 63 -13.47 20.29 -2.77
N THR A 64 -13.73 19.88 -4.01
CA THR A 64 -14.99 20.11 -4.69
C THR A 64 -16.15 19.43 -3.97
N VAL A 65 -17.34 20.04 -4.07
CA VAL A 65 -18.59 19.40 -3.63
C VAL A 65 -18.75 18.05 -4.31
N ASP A 66 -19.23 17.06 -3.56
CA ASP A 66 -19.40 15.67 -4.02
C ASP A 66 -18.12 14.97 -4.53
N GLY A 67 -16.96 15.48 -4.13
CA GLY A 67 -15.66 14.85 -4.38
C GLY A 67 -15.04 15.25 -5.72
N VAL A 68 -13.74 15.01 -5.81
CA VAL A 68 -12.96 15.12 -7.05
C VAL A 68 -12.98 13.77 -7.76
N ALA A 69 -13.12 13.80 -9.09
CA ALA A 69 -12.99 12.60 -9.89
C ALA A 69 -11.52 12.15 -9.94
N VAL A 70 -11.29 10.87 -9.66
CA VAL A 70 -9.97 10.23 -9.69
C VAL A 70 -9.76 9.49 -11.01
N CYS A 71 -10.83 8.85 -11.50
CA CYS A 71 -10.89 8.16 -12.79
C CYS A 71 -12.31 8.28 -13.35
N LEU A 72 -12.42 8.63 -14.63
CA LEU A 72 -13.66 8.70 -15.41
C LEU A 72 -13.53 7.91 -16.73
N ALA A 73 -12.62 6.94 -16.77
CA ALA A 73 -12.44 6.10 -17.95
C ALA A 73 -13.72 5.32 -18.22
N ALA A 74 -14.01 5.05 -19.49
CA ALA A 74 -15.12 4.19 -19.86
C ALA A 74 -14.99 2.79 -19.20
N GLY A 75 -16.12 2.17 -18.86
CA GLY A 75 -16.15 0.92 -18.09
C GLY A 75 -16.25 1.18 -16.59
N ASP A 76 -16.39 0.11 -15.80
CA ASP A 76 -16.47 0.23 -14.35
C ASP A 76 -15.08 0.36 -13.73
N GLN A 77 -14.96 1.17 -12.69
CA GLN A 77 -13.84 1.20 -11.76
C GLN A 77 -14.36 0.91 -10.35
N ASP A 78 -13.78 -0.08 -9.70
CA ASP A 78 -14.26 -0.56 -8.41
C ASP A 78 -13.15 -1.00 -7.46
N GLN A 79 -13.55 -1.32 -6.23
CA GLN A 79 -12.68 -1.80 -5.17
C GLN A 79 -11.43 -0.91 -4.95
N PRO A 80 -11.63 0.40 -4.65
CA PRO A 80 -10.51 1.28 -4.40
C PRO A 80 -9.74 0.83 -3.15
N ALA A 81 -8.43 0.97 -3.20
CA ALA A 81 -7.50 0.86 -2.09
C ALA A 81 -6.68 2.14 -2.00
N ALA A 82 -6.35 2.58 -0.78
CA ALA A 82 -5.79 3.89 -0.54
C ALA A 82 -4.65 3.86 0.47
N VAL A 83 -3.62 4.67 0.24
CA VAL A 83 -2.59 5.00 1.23
C VAL A 83 -2.30 6.50 1.23
N SER A 84 -1.95 7.06 2.38
CA SER A 84 -1.50 8.46 2.46
C SER A 84 -0.22 8.64 1.63
N ASP A 85 -0.10 9.77 0.92
CA ASP A 85 1.13 10.14 0.23
C ASP A 85 2.17 10.82 1.16
N GLY A 86 1.84 10.97 2.44
CA GLY A 86 2.68 11.61 3.46
C GLY A 86 2.77 13.14 3.36
N SER A 87 2.06 13.77 2.42
CA SER A 87 2.13 15.19 2.08
C SER A 87 0.75 15.86 2.02
N GLY A 88 -0.26 15.29 2.67
CA GLY A 88 -1.65 15.80 2.64
C GLY A 88 -2.51 15.22 1.52
N GLY A 89 -1.96 14.38 0.65
CA GLY A 89 -2.65 13.72 -0.45
C GLY A 89 -2.82 12.21 -0.22
N VAL A 90 -3.28 11.54 -1.27
CA VAL A 90 -3.56 10.11 -1.27
C VAL A 90 -3.04 9.46 -2.55
N LEU A 91 -2.55 8.24 -2.41
CA LEU A 91 -2.27 7.30 -3.48
C LEU A 91 -3.42 6.30 -3.52
N LEU A 92 -4.11 6.21 -4.65
CA LEU A 92 -5.25 5.33 -4.88
C LEU A 92 -4.89 4.28 -5.91
N ALA A 93 -5.38 3.07 -5.69
CA ALA A 93 -5.36 1.99 -6.66
C ALA A 93 -6.75 1.36 -6.76
N TRP A 94 -7.11 0.84 -7.91
CA TRP A 94 -8.43 0.24 -8.12
C TRP A 94 -8.36 -0.83 -9.20
N ARG A 95 -9.42 -1.63 -9.28
CA ARG A 95 -9.65 -2.55 -10.38
C ARG A 95 -10.46 -1.84 -11.46
N ASP A 96 -10.03 -1.99 -12.70
CA ASP A 96 -10.48 -1.18 -13.82
C ASP A 96 -10.96 -2.06 -14.98
N HIS A 97 -12.20 -1.85 -15.41
CA HIS A 97 -12.86 -2.62 -16.46
C HIS A 97 -12.97 -1.83 -17.78
N ARG A 98 -12.03 -0.91 -18.04
CA ARG A 98 -11.98 -0.15 -19.32
C ARG A 98 -11.62 -1.00 -20.53
N GLY A 99 -10.99 -2.15 -20.29
CA GLY A 99 -10.52 -3.09 -21.30
C GLY A 99 -11.42 -4.31 -21.44
N ALA A 100 -10.86 -5.36 -22.06
CA ALA A 100 -11.53 -6.66 -22.16
C ALA A 100 -11.45 -7.50 -20.87
N THR A 101 -10.51 -7.16 -19.99
CA THR A 101 -10.25 -7.81 -18.70
C THR A 101 -10.14 -6.74 -17.62
N ALA A 102 -10.28 -7.17 -16.36
CA ALA A 102 -10.09 -6.30 -15.22
C ALA A 102 -8.59 -6.08 -14.95
N ASP A 103 -8.14 -4.84 -15.01
CA ASP A 103 -6.74 -4.44 -14.84
C ASP A 103 -6.53 -3.65 -13.54
N ILE A 104 -5.27 -3.45 -13.11
CA ILE A 104 -4.95 -2.62 -11.92
C ILE A 104 -4.41 -1.27 -12.36
N TYR A 105 -5.10 -0.22 -11.94
CA TYR A 105 -4.70 1.17 -12.17
C TYR A 105 -4.47 1.91 -10.86
N ALA A 106 -3.73 3.02 -10.94
CA ALA A 106 -3.46 3.86 -9.79
C ALA A 106 -3.38 5.35 -10.14
N GLN A 107 -3.62 6.21 -9.15
CA GLN A 107 -3.56 7.66 -9.25
C GLN A 107 -3.03 8.25 -7.95
N ARG A 108 -2.34 9.39 -8.06
CA ARG A 108 -2.08 10.25 -6.91
C ARG A 108 -3.00 11.45 -6.95
N VAL A 109 -3.72 11.70 -5.86
CA VAL A 109 -4.46 12.95 -5.64
C VAL A 109 -3.69 13.78 -4.62
N THR A 110 -3.30 15.00 -5.00
CA THR A 110 -2.53 15.89 -4.12
C THR A 110 -3.38 16.43 -2.97
N ASN A 111 -2.73 17.08 -2.00
CA ASN A 111 -3.39 17.83 -0.93
C ASN A 111 -4.41 18.89 -1.43
N ALA A 112 -4.22 19.40 -2.66
CA ALA A 112 -5.12 20.35 -3.30
C ALA A 112 -6.33 19.69 -3.99
N GLY A 113 -6.43 18.35 -3.98
CA GLY A 113 -7.50 17.61 -4.64
C GLY A 113 -7.28 17.44 -6.14
N THR A 114 -6.05 17.57 -6.62
CA THR A 114 -5.71 17.43 -8.04
C THR A 114 -5.07 16.07 -8.32
N ALA A 115 -5.50 15.40 -9.40
CA ALA A 115 -4.78 14.26 -9.93
C ALA A 115 -3.39 14.69 -10.41
N SER A 116 -2.36 13.91 -10.06
CA SER A 116 -0.94 14.25 -10.26
C SER A 116 -0.23 13.34 -11.27
N TRP A 117 -0.82 12.23 -11.66
CA TRP A 117 -0.30 11.36 -12.73
C TRP A 117 -1.15 11.52 -14.00
N ALA A 118 -0.99 10.60 -14.96
CA ALA A 118 -1.77 10.63 -16.20
C ALA A 118 -3.28 10.67 -15.93
N THR A 119 -4.03 11.30 -16.83
CA THR A 119 -5.49 11.31 -16.81
C THR A 119 -6.02 9.89 -16.72
N ASP A 120 -7.00 9.66 -15.85
CA ASP A 120 -7.57 8.33 -15.57
C ASP A 120 -6.57 7.29 -15.07
N GLY A 121 -5.45 7.75 -14.49
CA GLY A 121 -4.49 6.90 -13.80
C GLY A 121 -3.41 6.28 -14.69
N VAL A 122 -2.47 5.62 -14.04
CA VAL A 122 -1.40 4.84 -14.66
C VAL A 122 -1.69 3.36 -14.48
N ALA A 123 -1.44 2.56 -15.51
CA ALA A 123 -1.55 1.10 -15.41
C ALA A 123 -0.41 0.56 -14.52
N VAL A 124 -0.79 -0.14 -13.46
CA VAL A 124 0.13 -0.92 -12.60
C VAL A 124 0.32 -2.32 -13.18
N CYS A 125 -0.77 -2.88 -13.69
CA CYS A 125 -0.81 -4.14 -14.39
C CYS A 125 -1.91 -4.10 -15.46
N SER A 126 -1.56 -4.45 -16.70
CA SER A 126 -2.51 -4.63 -17.81
C SER A 126 -2.18 -5.91 -18.59
N ALA A 127 -1.83 -6.96 -17.87
CA ALA A 127 -1.56 -8.26 -18.47
C ALA A 127 -2.88 -8.95 -18.81
N VAL A 128 -2.90 -9.71 -19.92
CA VAL A 128 -4.10 -10.45 -20.34
C VAL A 128 -4.57 -11.40 -19.23
N GLY A 129 -5.83 -11.27 -18.85
CA GLY A 129 -6.46 -12.01 -17.76
C GLY A 129 -6.97 -11.05 -16.68
N ASP A 130 -7.85 -11.52 -15.80
CA ASP A 130 -8.39 -10.66 -14.75
C ASP A 130 -7.41 -10.51 -13.59
N GLN A 131 -7.28 -9.27 -13.11
CA GLN A 131 -6.64 -8.93 -11.86
C GLN A 131 -7.69 -8.60 -10.79
N GLU A 132 -7.49 -9.19 -9.63
CA GLU A 132 -8.35 -9.03 -8.46
C GLU A 132 -7.98 -7.79 -7.65
N PRO A 133 -8.86 -7.31 -6.75
CA PRO A 133 -8.68 -6.07 -6.03
C PRO A 133 -7.32 -5.94 -5.33
N PRO A 134 -6.68 -4.76 -5.40
CA PRO A 134 -5.36 -4.58 -4.83
C PRO A 134 -5.43 -4.36 -3.31
N ALA A 135 -4.48 -4.94 -2.58
CA ALA A 135 -4.08 -4.50 -1.25
C ALA A 135 -2.89 -3.55 -1.36
N THR A 136 -2.87 -2.45 -0.60
CA THR A 136 -1.83 -1.42 -0.72
C THR A 136 -1.20 -1.05 0.62
N VAL A 137 0.09 -0.71 0.59
CA VAL A 137 0.84 -0.13 1.71
C VAL A 137 1.75 0.99 1.21
N PRO A 138 2.04 2.03 2.03
CA PRO A 138 3.02 3.04 1.67
C PRO A 138 4.40 2.41 1.45
N ASP A 139 5.17 2.93 0.49
CA ASP A 139 6.56 2.47 0.28
C ASP A 139 7.59 3.20 1.17
N GLY A 140 7.13 4.15 1.99
CA GLY A 140 7.94 4.97 2.90
C GLY A 140 8.68 6.14 2.22
N THR A 141 8.54 6.32 0.91
CA THR A 141 9.23 7.35 0.11
C THR A 141 8.28 8.16 -0.78
N GLY A 142 6.98 8.16 -0.45
CA GLY A 142 5.94 8.86 -1.20
C GLY A 142 5.33 8.06 -2.35
N GLY A 143 5.67 6.77 -2.48
CA GLY A 143 5.02 5.80 -3.36
C GLY A 143 4.22 4.76 -2.58
N MET A 144 3.83 3.69 -3.27
CA MET A 144 3.10 2.57 -2.68
C MET A 144 3.57 1.22 -3.21
N ILE A 145 3.37 0.19 -2.40
CA ILE A 145 3.46 -1.21 -2.81
C ILE A 145 2.03 -1.75 -2.89
N LEU A 146 1.72 -2.42 -4.00
CA LEU A 146 0.44 -3.06 -4.26
C LEU A 146 0.65 -4.55 -4.40
N ALA A 147 -0.30 -5.34 -3.91
CA ALA A 147 -0.40 -6.77 -4.18
C ALA A 147 -1.81 -7.12 -4.64
N TRP A 148 -1.95 -8.02 -5.62
CA TRP A 148 -3.23 -8.42 -6.19
C TRP A 148 -3.22 -9.92 -6.53
N GLY A 149 -4.42 -10.51 -6.59
CA GLY A 149 -4.61 -11.84 -7.17
C GLY A 149 -4.71 -11.73 -8.68
N ASP A 150 -4.17 -12.70 -9.41
CA ASP A 150 -3.98 -12.59 -10.86
C ASP A 150 -4.32 -13.89 -11.58
N GLY A 151 -5.35 -13.85 -12.41
CA GLY A 151 -5.85 -14.97 -13.20
C GLY A 151 -5.14 -15.17 -14.54
N ARG A 152 -4.06 -14.44 -14.84
CA ARG A 152 -3.35 -14.56 -16.13
C ARG A 152 -2.68 -15.91 -16.36
N LEU A 153 -2.46 -16.69 -15.29
CA LEU A 153 -1.84 -18.01 -15.36
C LEU A 153 -2.93 -19.08 -15.34
N THR A 154 -2.87 -20.01 -16.30
CA THR A 154 -3.91 -21.02 -16.46
C THR A 154 -4.01 -21.91 -15.22
N GLY A 155 -5.20 -21.94 -14.61
CA GLY A 155 -5.58 -22.97 -13.64
C GLY A 155 -5.60 -22.55 -12.17
N ASN A 156 -5.14 -21.35 -11.79
CA ASN A 156 -5.31 -20.74 -10.45
C ASN A 156 -4.93 -19.24 -10.48
N SER A 157 -5.49 -18.44 -9.57
CA SER A 157 -5.02 -17.06 -9.34
C SER A 157 -3.75 -17.07 -8.50
N ASP A 158 -2.67 -16.46 -9.03
CA ASP A 158 -1.41 -16.27 -8.31
C ASP A 158 -1.38 -14.86 -7.67
N VAL A 159 -0.62 -14.68 -6.59
CA VAL A 159 -0.44 -13.35 -5.98
C VAL A 159 0.75 -12.65 -6.62
N PHE A 160 0.54 -11.46 -7.14
CA PHE A 160 1.57 -10.59 -7.70
C PHE A 160 1.71 -9.32 -6.86
N ALA A 161 2.84 -8.64 -7.02
CA ALA A 161 3.04 -7.32 -6.43
C ALA A 161 3.83 -6.37 -7.35
N GLN A 162 3.63 -5.08 -7.14
CA GLN A 162 4.35 -3.98 -7.79
C GLN A 162 4.65 -2.90 -6.77
N ARG A 163 5.83 -2.27 -6.90
CA ARG A 163 6.10 -1.00 -6.25
C ARG A 163 5.95 0.10 -7.28
N VAL A 164 5.18 1.12 -6.95
CA VAL A 164 5.00 2.34 -7.73
C VAL A 164 5.58 3.50 -6.93
N ASN A 165 6.47 4.29 -7.52
CA ASN A 165 7.06 5.43 -6.84
C ASN A 165 6.08 6.64 -6.82
N GLY A 166 6.47 7.75 -6.16
CA GLY A 166 5.62 8.95 -6.08
C GLY A 166 5.29 9.62 -7.42
N SER A 167 5.99 9.29 -8.51
CA SER A 167 5.70 9.78 -9.87
C SER A 167 4.84 8.80 -10.69
N GLY A 168 4.33 7.72 -10.09
CA GLY A 168 3.50 6.74 -10.79
C GLY A 168 4.29 5.72 -11.62
N ALA A 169 5.62 5.67 -11.48
CA ALA A 169 6.45 4.74 -12.24
C ALA A 169 6.62 3.41 -11.48
N ALA A 170 6.36 2.30 -12.17
CA ALA A 170 6.65 0.95 -11.71
C ALA A 170 8.17 0.76 -11.43
N GLN A 171 8.50 0.09 -10.33
CA GLN A 171 9.88 -0.08 -9.85
C GLN A 171 10.36 -1.54 -9.90
N TRP A 172 9.45 -2.49 -10.08
CA TRP A 172 9.77 -3.90 -10.35
C TRP A 172 9.39 -4.27 -11.78
N ALA A 173 9.52 -5.55 -12.12
CA ALA A 173 9.22 -6.06 -13.45
C ALA A 173 7.82 -5.62 -13.93
N ALA A 174 7.70 -5.38 -15.24
CA ALA A 174 6.43 -5.00 -15.86
C ALA A 174 5.34 -6.02 -15.53
N ASN A 175 4.12 -5.53 -15.26
CA ASN A 175 2.98 -6.34 -14.82
C ASN A 175 3.21 -7.12 -13.51
N GLY A 176 4.14 -6.67 -12.67
CA GLY A 176 4.36 -7.18 -11.33
C GLY A 176 5.29 -8.41 -11.25
N VAL A 177 5.68 -8.72 -10.02
CA VAL A 177 6.44 -9.93 -9.67
C VAL A 177 5.54 -10.92 -8.95
N SER A 178 5.59 -12.20 -9.34
CA SER A 178 4.85 -13.26 -8.64
C SER A 178 5.45 -13.51 -7.25
N LEU A 179 4.61 -13.56 -6.23
CA LEU A 179 4.98 -13.84 -4.84
C LEU A 179 4.84 -15.33 -4.48
N CYS A 180 4.09 -16.11 -5.26
CA CYS A 180 3.78 -17.52 -5.00
C CYS A 180 4.48 -18.51 -5.95
N GLY A 181 5.61 -18.10 -6.55
CA GLY A 181 6.39 -18.95 -7.45
C GLY A 181 7.01 -20.18 -6.77
N ALA A 182 6.26 -21.27 -6.68
CA ALA A 182 6.83 -22.61 -6.54
C ALA A 182 7.37 -23.08 -7.91
N THR A 183 8.52 -22.55 -8.31
CA THR A 183 9.49 -23.31 -9.13
C THR A 183 10.81 -23.47 -8.36
N GLY A 184 10.70 -23.66 -7.06
CA GLY A 184 11.79 -24.06 -6.19
C GLY A 184 12.05 -25.56 -6.26
N ASN A 185 12.35 -26.13 -7.43
CA ASN A 185 13.26 -27.27 -7.44
C ASN A 185 14.64 -26.71 -7.07
N ARG A 186 14.85 -26.41 -5.79
CA ARG A 186 16.20 -26.29 -5.24
C ARG A 186 16.78 -27.70 -5.16
N ARG A 187 17.04 -28.32 -6.33
CA ARG A 187 18.29 -29.05 -6.43
C ARG A 187 19.34 -27.99 -6.18
N ARG A 188 19.80 -27.92 -4.92
CA ARG A 188 21.15 -27.44 -4.62
C ARG A 188 21.98 -28.01 -5.76
N ARG A 189 22.45 -27.16 -6.68
CA ARG A 189 23.54 -27.56 -7.57
C ARG A 189 24.57 -28.08 -6.58
N GLY A 190 24.75 -29.40 -6.58
CA GLY A 190 25.76 -30.03 -5.79
C GLY A 190 27.03 -29.26 -6.12
N LEU A 191 27.60 -28.61 -5.12
CA LEU A 191 29.01 -28.30 -5.19
C LEU A 191 29.68 -29.67 -5.25
N GLY A 192 29.91 -30.13 -6.47
CA GLY A 192 30.78 -31.24 -6.78
C GLY A 192 32.18 -30.83 -6.39
N GLY A 193 32.49 -30.98 -5.11
CA GLY A 193 33.85 -31.05 -4.59
C GLY A 193 34.08 -32.49 -4.13
N PRO A 194 35.19 -33.13 -4.51
CA PRO A 194 35.39 -34.54 -4.20
C PRO A 194 35.46 -34.73 -2.68
N ALA A 195 34.75 -35.75 -2.20
CA ALA A 195 34.90 -36.28 -0.86
C ALA A 195 36.39 -36.58 -0.62
N ARG A 196 37.04 -35.80 0.26
CA ARG A 196 38.34 -36.16 0.81
C ARG A 196 38.21 -36.41 2.31
N ARG A 197 38.54 -37.67 2.61
CA ARG A 197 38.56 -38.37 3.89
C ARG A 197 39.10 -37.53 5.06
N GLU A 198 38.44 -37.76 6.19
CA GLU A 198 38.83 -37.55 7.59
C GLU A 198 40.31 -37.23 7.86
N ARG A 199 40.56 -36.18 8.65
CA ARG A 199 41.49 -36.23 9.78
C ARG A 199 40.92 -35.43 10.95
N ARG A 200 40.60 -36.16 12.02
CA ARG A 200 40.35 -35.64 13.37
C ARG A 200 41.60 -34.88 13.83
N HIS A 201 41.48 -33.61 14.19
CA HIS A 201 42.37 -33.00 15.16
C HIS A 201 41.60 -32.07 16.08
N LEU A 202 41.70 -32.43 17.37
CA LEU A 202 41.14 -31.80 18.55
C LEU A 202 41.57 -30.34 18.65
N CYS A 203 40.64 -29.46 19.00
CA CYS A 203 40.95 -28.13 19.53
C CYS A 203 40.40 -28.08 20.98
N PRO A 204 41.23 -27.80 22.01
CA PRO A 204 40.81 -27.91 23.39
C PRO A 204 40.08 -26.65 23.86
N ALA A 205 38.93 -26.84 24.52
CA ALA A 205 38.34 -25.83 25.37
C ALA A 205 39.20 -25.68 26.64
N ARG A 206 39.60 -24.45 26.99
CA ARG A 206 40.13 -24.15 28.33
C ARG A 206 39.16 -23.26 29.09
N GLU A 207 38.89 -23.75 30.29
CA GLU A 207 37.95 -23.30 31.32
C GLU A 207 38.19 -21.86 31.78
N TRP A 208 37.09 -21.16 32.08
CA TRP A 208 37.07 -19.95 32.89
C TRP A 208 36.81 -20.36 34.35
N ARG A 209 37.78 -20.13 35.25
CA ARG A 209 37.60 -20.25 36.70
C ARG A 209 37.67 -18.86 37.33
N GLY A 210 36.65 -18.50 38.10
CA GLY A 210 36.63 -17.30 38.91
C GLY A 210 37.25 -17.47 40.29
N GLY A 211 37.42 -16.34 40.98
CA GLY A 211 37.33 -16.23 42.44
C GLY A 211 38.54 -15.65 43.18
N GLY A 212 38.35 -14.44 43.73
CA GLY A 212 38.95 -13.91 44.98
C GLY A 212 40.40 -13.41 44.93
N ASP A 213 40.85 -12.42 45.70
CA ASP A 213 40.25 -11.68 46.82
C ASP A 213 41.21 -10.51 47.23
N VAL A 214 40.69 -9.52 47.97
CA VAL A 214 41.33 -8.52 48.89
C VAL A 214 42.55 -7.68 48.42
N ASP A 215 42.78 -6.42 48.80
CA ASP A 215 42.56 -5.71 50.06
C ASP A 215 42.76 -4.17 49.89
N GLY A 216 42.23 -3.38 50.85
CA GLY A 216 42.68 -2.06 51.35
C GLY A 216 42.95 -0.89 50.39
N GLN A 217 42.65 0.38 50.64
CA GLN A 217 42.37 1.17 51.84
C GLN A 217 41.74 2.49 51.32
N ARG A 218 40.66 3.00 51.93
CA ARG A 218 40.64 4.23 52.77
C ARG A 218 41.49 5.40 52.21
N ARG A 219 41.05 6.65 52.07
CA ARG A 219 40.00 7.42 52.77
C ARG A 219 39.95 8.83 52.14
N ARG A 220 38.75 9.41 52.13
CA ARG A 220 38.37 10.83 52.44
C ARG A 220 38.86 11.93 51.49
N ARG A 221 37.92 12.64 50.85
CA ARG A 221 37.39 13.98 51.24
C ARG A 221 38.51 15.03 51.24
N VAL A 222 38.38 16.12 50.49
CA VAL A 222 37.27 17.07 50.52
C VAL A 222 36.75 17.37 49.13
#